data_AF-A0A518HXS8-F1
#
_entry.id   AF-A0A518HXS8-F1
#
_cell.length_a   1.000
_cell.length_b   1.000
_cell.length_c   1.000
_cell.angle_alpha   90.00
_cell.angle_beta   90.00
_cell.angle_gamma   90.00
#
_symmetry.space_group_name_H-M   'P 1'
#
loop_
_entity.id
_entity.type
_entity.pdbx_description
1 polymer ?
#
loop_
_entity_poly.entity_id
_entity_poly.type
_entity_poly.pdbx_seq_one_letter_code
_entity_poly.pdbx_strand_id
1 'polypeptide(L)'
;MLQRPPDNRDDPAGQGTAFDHVSRFPRGWAIPALVIAWGVVVAAGLGIVWQYEHAAGPLHAAPDRWPVASNIERSPERWTLVLFAHPKCPCTRATLGELARIMTRSADRVQASALFVKPPACSLEPGWEVSELWQAAEQIPGLSVRADPGGVEANRFAAAISGLVLLYDPTGQLKFRGGITASRGHSGDNLGRSTIVQLLNQGSGDVDSTKVYGCELGTLLKETPASCHQQ
;
A
#
# COMPACT_ATOMS: atom_id res chain seq x y z
N MET A 1 63.45 -68.52 -48.29
CA MET A 1 63.28 -67.85 -46.99
C MET A 1 62.45 -66.59 -47.23
N LEU A 2 61.30 -66.30 -46.63
CA LEU A 2 60.50 -66.93 -45.58
C LEU A 2 59.06 -66.41 -45.72
N GLN A 3 58.12 -67.36 -45.82
CA GLN A 3 56.74 -67.40 -45.31
C GLN A 3 55.72 -66.26 -45.55
N ARG A 4 54.64 -66.65 -46.25
CA ARG A 4 53.27 -66.16 -46.08
C ARG A 4 52.63 -66.88 -44.88
N PRO A 5 51.88 -66.19 -44.00
CA PRO A 5 50.83 -66.80 -43.19
C PRO A 5 49.42 -66.29 -43.59
N PRO A 6 48.34 -66.92 -43.09
CA PRO A 6 47.16 -67.22 -43.87
C PRO A 6 45.96 -66.29 -43.65
N ASP A 7 45.03 -66.36 -44.60
CA ASP A 7 43.61 -65.99 -44.48
C ASP A 7 42.92 -66.95 -43.49
N ASN A 8 42.17 -66.41 -42.53
CA ASN A 8 41.12 -67.16 -41.86
C ASN A 8 39.94 -66.24 -41.53
N ARG A 9 38.77 -66.72 -41.94
CA ARG A 9 37.46 -66.13 -41.72
C ARG A 9 36.93 -66.43 -40.30
N ASP A 10 35.82 -65.76 -40.01
CA ASP A 10 34.68 -66.18 -39.17
C ASP A 10 34.59 -65.70 -37.70
N ASP A 11 33.69 -64.71 -37.52
CA ASP A 11 32.65 -64.55 -36.46
C ASP A 11 33.00 -64.19 -35.00
N PRO A 12 32.06 -63.62 -34.18
CA PRO A 12 30.68 -63.17 -34.47
C PRO A 12 30.33 -61.76 -33.94
N ALA A 13 29.09 -61.37 -34.22
CA ALA A 13 28.33 -60.24 -33.71
C ALA A 13 28.36 -60.03 -32.17
N GLY A 14 28.16 -58.77 -31.77
CA GLY A 14 27.84 -58.34 -30.40
C GLY A 14 29.02 -57.63 -29.73
N GLN A 15 28.91 -56.42 -29.21
CA GLN A 15 27.78 -55.79 -28.55
C GLN A 15 27.88 -54.29 -28.78
N GLY A 16 26.85 -53.69 -29.40
CA GLY A 16 26.64 -52.26 -29.28
C GLY A 16 26.45 -51.95 -27.81
N THR A 17 27.35 -51.17 -27.23
CA THR A 17 27.21 -50.70 -25.85
C THR A 17 25.94 -49.87 -25.76
N ALA A 18 24.90 -50.48 -25.20
CA ALA A 18 23.63 -49.86 -24.85
C ALA A 18 23.84 -48.86 -23.70
N PHE A 19 24.46 -47.72 -24.00
CA PHE A 19 24.50 -46.55 -23.11
C PHE A 19 24.20 -45.23 -23.84
N ASP A 20 23.70 -45.29 -25.08
CA ASP A 20 23.24 -44.11 -25.83
C ASP A 20 21.71 -43.97 -25.78
N HIS A 21 21.15 -44.01 -24.57
CA HIS A 21 19.79 -43.54 -24.32
C HIS A 21 19.79 -42.34 -23.36
N VAL A 22 20.78 -41.44 -23.52
CA VAL A 22 20.58 -40.06 -23.06
C VAL A 22 19.57 -39.45 -24.01
N SER A 23 18.31 -39.44 -23.58
CA SER A 23 17.18 -38.79 -24.22
C SER A 23 17.61 -37.45 -24.82
N ARG A 24 17.80 -37.43 -26.14
CA ARG A 24 17.97 -36.20 -26.91
C ARG A 24 16.63 -35.49 -26.89
N PHE A 25 16.33 -34.77 -25.81
CA PHE A 25 15.33 -33.72 -25.88
C PHE A 25 15.71 -32.85 -27.09
N PRO A 26 14.78 -32.60 -28.04
CA PRO A 26 15.09 -31.79 -29.20
C PRO A 26 15.49 -30.41 -28.71
N ARG A 27 16.80 -30.12 -28.74
CA ARG A 27 17.41 -28.87 -28.24
C ARG A 27 16.73 -27.61 -28.77
N GLY A 28 16.02 -27.70 -29.91
CA GLY A 28 15.23 -26.61 -30.49
C GLY A 28 14.00 -26.18 -29.68
N TRP A 29 13.42 -27.06 -28.85
CA TRP A 29 12.21 -26.74 -28.07
C TRP A 29 12.50 -26.39 -26.61
N ALA A 30 13.69 -26.74 -26.10
CA ALA A 30 14.06 -26.45 -24.71
C ALA A 30 14.16 -24.94 -24.44
N ILE A 31 14.73 -24.17 -25.37
CA ILE A 31 14.86 -22.71 -25.26
C ILE A 31 13.49 -22.01 -25.28
N PRO A 32 12.60 -22.23 -26.28
CA PRO A 32 11.29 -21.58 -26.27
C PRO A 32 10.42 -22.03 -25.09
N ALA A 33 10.49 -23.30 -24.67
CA ALA A 33 9.79 -23.74 -23.46
C ALA A 33 10.28 -23.02 -22.20
N LEU A 34 11.60 -22.83 -22.06
CA LEU A 34 12.18 -22.08 -20.95
C LEU A 34 11.78 -20.59 -20.99
N VAL A 35 11.76 -19.97 -22.17
CA VAL A 35 11.33 -18.58 -22.35
C VAL A 35 9.84 -18.42 -22.01
N ILE A 36 8.99 -19.34 -22.45
CA ILE A 36 7.57 -19.34 -22.10
C ILE A 36 7.39 -19.53 -20.59
N ALA A 37 8.07 -20.50 -19.99
CA ALA A 37 8.01 -20.72 -18.55
C ALA A 37 8.46 -19.49 -17.75
N TRP A 38 9.56 -18.86 -18.16
CA TRP A 38 10.03 -17.60 -17.57
C TRP A 38 9.02 -16.46 -17.76
N GLY A 39 8.43 -16.32 -18.95
CA GLY A 39 7.39 -15.34 -19.24
C GLY A 39 6.15 -15.53 -18.36
N VAL A 40 5.73 -16.77 -18.13
CA VAL A 40 4.63 -17.10 -17.21
C VAL A 40 4.98 -16.72 -15.77
N VAL A 41 6.20 -17.01 -15.30
CA VAL A 41 6.64 -16.62 -13.95
C VAL A 41 6.68 -15.10 -13.79
N VAL A 42 7.17 -14.37 -14.79
CA VAL A 42 7.18 -12.89 -14.79
C VAL A 42 5.76 -12.34 -14.80
N ALA A 43 4.88 -12.84 -15.68
CA ALA A 43 3.49 -12.40 -15.74
C ALA A 43 2.74 -12.68 -14.44
N ALA A 44 2.96 -13.85 -13.82
CA ALA A 44 2.40 -14.19 -12.51
C ALA A 44 2.94 -13.26 -11.41
N GLY A 45 4.25 -12.98 -11.38
CA GLY A 45 4.87 -12.05 -10.45
C GLY A 45 4.32 -10.63 -10.58
N LEU A 46 4.19 -10.12 -11.81
CA LEU A 46 3.57 -8.82 -12.10
C LEU A 46 2.10 -8.79 -11.68
N GLY A 47 1.35 -9.89 -11.91
CA GLY A 47 -0.03 -10.02 -11.46
C GLY A 47 -0.19 -9.95 -9.94
N ILE A 48 0.70 -10.61 -9.18
CA ILE A 48 0.72 -10.57 -7.71
C ILE A 48 1.02 -9.15 -7.20
N VAL A 49 2.03 -8.48 -7.78
CA VAL A 49 2.37 -7.09 -7.41
C VAL A 49 1.20 -6.15 -7.72
N TRP A 50 0.61 -6.28 -8.92
CA TRP A 50 -0.54 -5.47 -9.31
C TRP A 50 -1.73 -5.68 -8.37
N GLN A 51 -2.03 -6.93 -8.01
CA GLN A 51 -3.07 -7.24 -7.03
C GLN A 51 -2.78 -6.62 -5.67
N TYR A 52 -1.53 -6.69 -5.20
CA TYR A 52 -1.12 -6.07 -3.94
C TYR A 52 -1.29 -4.54 -3.95
N GLU A 53 -0.89 -3.87 -5.03
CA GLU A 53 -1.06 -2.42 -5.21
C GLU A 53 -2.52 -1.96 -5.24
N HIS A 54 -3.42 -2.81 -5.75
CA HIS A 54 -4.85 -2.53 -5.90
C HIS A 54 -5.73 -3.15 -4.81
N ALA A 55 -5.15 -3.93 -3.88
CA ALA A 55 -5.87 -4.47 -2.74
C ALA A 55 -6.12 -3.33 -1.73
N ALA A 56 -7.34 -2.78 -1.76
CA ALA A 56 -7.78 -1.79 -0.80
C ALA A 56 -7.88 -2.41 0.61
N GLY A 57 -7.54 -1.62 1.63
CA GLY A 57 -7.76 -2.01 3.01
C GLY A 57 -9.25 -1.95 3.39
N PRO A 58 -9.70 -2.72 4.40
CA PRO A 58 -11.07 -2.63 4.89
C PRO A 58 -11.39 -1.24 5.43
N LEU A 59 -12.50 -0.67 4.96
CA LEU A 59 -13.06 0.58 5.49
C LEU A 59 -14.13 0.26 6.53
N HIS A 60 -13.92 0.75 7.75
CA HIS A 60 -14.93 0.67 8.80
C HIS A 60 -15.88 1.87 8.71
N ALA A 61 -17.05 1.73 9.33
CA ALA A 61 -18.01 2.81 9.44
C ALA A 61 -17.46 3.90 10.38
N ALA A 62 -16.83 4.92 9.80
CA ALA A 62 -16.46 6.13 10.54
C ALA A 62 -17.71 6.84 11.09
N PRO A 63 -17.61 7.53 12.23
CA PRO A 63 -18.74 8.27 12.79
C PRO A 63 -19.30 9.33 11.83
N ASP A 64 -20.62 9.27 11.59
CA ASP A 64 -21.33 10.24 10.73
C ASP A 64 -21.30 11.67 11.29
N ARG A 65 -21.02 11.80 12.60
CA ARG A 65 -20.83 13.06 13.30
C ARG A 65 -19.46 13.08 13.98
N TRP A 66 -18.89 14.27 14.13
CA TRP A 66 -17.65 14.46 14.85
C TRP A 66 -17.72 13.83 16.26
N PRO A 67 -16.77 12.95 16.64
CA PRO A 67 -16.79 12.31 17.95
C PRO A 67 -16.61 13.34 19.08
N VAL A 68 -17.59 13.44 19.98
CA VAL A 68 -17.51 14.36 21.14
C VAL A 68 -16.33 14.04 22.06
N ALA A 69 -15.92 12.78 22.11
CA ALA A 69 -14.78 12.33 22.90
C ALA A 69 -13.41 12.59 22.24
N SER A 70 -13.37 13.10 20.99
CA SER A 70 -12.12 13.41 20.28
C SER A 70 -11.36 14.53 20.97
N ASN A 71 -10.04 14.36 21.13
CA ASN A 71 -9.15 15.43 21.60
C ASN A 71 -8.70 16.35 20.44
N ILE A 72 -9.03 15.99 19.20
CA ILE A 72 -8.83 16.87 18.04
C ILE A 72 -9.93 17.93 18.07
N GLU A 73 -9.51 19.19 18.05
CA GLU A 73 -10.42 20.32 17.92
C GLU A 73 -10.95 20.42 16.49
N ARG A 74 -12.26 20.60 16.36
CA ARG A 74 -12.96 20.83 15.08
C ARG A 74 -13.23 22.31 14.92
N SER A 75 -13.04 22.85 13.73
CA SER A 75 -13.43 24.23 13.44
C SER A 75 -14.95 24.35 13.24
N PRO A 76 -15.64 25.27 13.92
CA PRO A 76 -17.06 25.56 13.65
C PRO A 76 -17.27 26.44 12.40
N GLU A 77 -16.21 27.03 11.86
CA GLU A 77 -16.26 27.96 10.72
C GLU A 77 -15.71 27.36 9.43
N ARG A 78 -14.79 26.40 9.55
CA ARG A 78 -14.10 25.74 8.44
C ARG A 78 -14.42 24.25 8.40
N TRP A 79 -14.23 23.66 7.24
CA TRP A 79 -14.22 22.22 7.09
C TRP A 79 -13.08 21.63 7.95
N THR A 80 -13.26 20.41 8.45
CA THR A 80 -12.23 19.73 9.25
C THR A 80 -11.81 18.44 8.57
N LEU A 81 -10.52 18.35 8.22
CA LEU A 81 -9.92 17.19 7.56
C LEU A 81 -9.00 16.46 8.55
N VAL A 82 -9.16 15.14 8.67
CA VAL A 82 -8.29 14.29 9.49
C VAL A 82 -7.69 13.19 8.63
N LEU A 83 -6.37 13.13 8.57
CA LEU A 83 -5.60 12.05 7.96
C LEU A 83 -5.04 11.14 9.06
N PHE A 84 -5.24 9.83 8.94
CA PHE A 84 -4.59 8.83 9.79
C PHE A 84 -3.43 8.18 9.04
N ALA A 85 -2.24 8.22 9.62
CA ALA A 85 -1.00 7.80 8.98
C ALA A 85 -0.20 6.87 9.87
N HIS A 86 0.39 5.83 9.27
CA HIS A 86 1.45 5.06 9.91
C HIS A 86 2.81 5.76 9.63
N PRO A 87 3.64 6.02 10.65
CA PRO A 87 4.92 6.73 10.51
C PRO A 87 6.00 5.98 9.71
N LYS A 88 5.82 4.69 9.41
CA LYS A 88 6.82 3.86 8.73
C LYS A 88 6.31 3.28 7.41
N CYS A 89 5.06 3.52 7.03
CA CYS A 89 4.54 3.01 5.76
C CYS A 89 5.00 3.91 4.60
N PRO A 90 5.81 3.41 3.64
CA PRO A 90 6.21 4.19 2.48
C PRO A 90 5.00 4.65 1.64
N CYS A 91 3.88 3.93 1.71
CA CYS A 91 2.61 4.28 1.07
C CYS A 91 2.09 5.69 1.45
N THR A 92 2.35 6.12 2.70
CA THR A 92 1.87 7.39 3.25
C THR A 92 2.47 8.60 2.54
N ARG A 93 3.67 8.45 1.93
CA ARG A 93 4.35 9.55 1.25
C ARG A 93 3.51 10.17 0.13
N ALA A 94 2.86 9.33 -0.69
CA ALA A 94 1.98 9.79 -1.75
C ALA A 94 0.76 10.53 -1.18
N THR A 95 0.14 9.98 -0.14
CA THR A 95 -0.99 10.62 0.56
C THR A 95 -0.62 12.01 1.10
N LEU A 96 0.56 12.17 1.72
CA LEU A 96 1.04 13.47 2.19
C LEU A 96 1.24 14.46 1.03
N GLY A 97 1.77 14.00 -0.11
CA GLY A 97 1.89 14.82 -1.31
C GLY A 97 0.55 15.31 -1.85
N GLU A 98 -0.49 14.47 -1.83
CA GLU A 98 -1.85 14.88 -2.23
C GLU A 98 -2.50 15.81 -1.21
N LEU A 99 -2.28 15.57 0.09
CA LEU A 99 -2.74 16.45 1.15
C LEU A 99 -2.12 17.85 1.03
N ALA A 100 -0.82 17.93 0.74
CA ALA A 100 -0.14 19.21 0.51
C ALA A 100 -0.82 20.00 -0.61
N ARG A 101 -1.21 19.34 -1.72
CA ARG A 101 -1.92 19.99 -2.83
C ARG A 101 -3.32 20.48 -2.44
N ILE A 102 -4.03 19.76 -1.57
CA ILE A 102 -5.32 20.22 -1.01
C ILE A 102 -5.10 21.49 -0.19
N MET A 103 -4.10 21.47 0.71
CA MET A 103 -3.77 22.60 1.58
C MET A 103 -3.37 23.84 0.79
N THR A 104 -2.53 23.71 -0.24
CA THR A 104 -2.14 24.85 -1.11
C THR A 104 -3.34 25.56 -1.75
N ARG A 105 -4.44 24.84 -2.04
CA ARG A 105 -5.61 25.42 -2.72
C ARG A 105 -6.74 25.85 -1.79
N SER A 106 -6.71 25.43 -0.51
CA SER A 106 -7.89 25.49 0.36
C SER A 106 -7.58 25.75 1.84
N ALA A 107 -6.36 26.18 2.20
CA ALA A 107 -5.94 26.39 3.59
C ALA A 107 -6.84 27.35 4.40
N ASP A 108 -7.50 28.28 3.72
CA ASP A 108 -8.47 29.22 4.29
C ASP A 108 -9.82 28.57 4.64
N ARG A 109 -10.17 27.47 3.95
CA ARG A 109 -11.47 26.78 4.05
C ARG A 109 -11.44 25.48 4.82
N VAL A 110 -10.25 24.92 5.05
CA VAL A 110 -10.08 23.65 5.76
C VAL A 110 -9.07 23.77 6.89
N GLN A 111 -9.45 23.27 8.07
CA GLN A 111 -8.54 22.94 9.15
C GLN A 111 -8.13 21.46 8.99
N ALA A 112 -6.86 21.20 8.71
CA ALA A 112 -6.37 19.84 8.50
C ALA A 112 -5.49 19.38 9.66
N SER A 113 -5.64 18.11 10.05
CA SER A 113 -4.76 17.43 11.01
C SER A 113 -4.27 16.08 10.43
N ALA A 114 -2.98 15.79 10.59
CA ALA A 114 -2.40 14.48 10.32
C ALA A 114 -2.03 13.81 11.63
N LEU A 115 -2.65 12.66 11.90
CA LEU A 115 -2.40 11.84 13.08
C LEU A 115 -1.49 10.67 12.72
N PHE A 116 -0.28 10.67 13.28
CA PHE A 116 0.63 9.55 13.19
C PHE A 116 0.33 8.55 14.30
N VAL A 117 -0.27 7.43 13.89
CA VAL A 117 -0.75 6.41 14.82
C VAL A 117 0.42 5.58 15.31
N LYS A 118 0.53 5.49 16.63
CA LYS A 118 1.48 4.64 17.33
C LYS A 118 0.71 3.47 17.95
N PRO A 119 0.86 2.24 17.43
CA PRO A 119 0.15 1.08 17.96
C PRO A 119 0.42 0.89 19.45
N PRO A 120 -0.54 0.34 20.23
CA PRO A 120 -0.34 0.05 21.66
C PRO A 120 0.93 -0.78 21.93
N ALA A 121 1.24 -1.73 21.05
CA ALA A 121 2.43 -2.57 21.14
C ALA A 121 3.75 -1.78 21.13
N CYS A 122 3.76 -0.59 20.52
CA CYS A 122 4.94 0.27 20.39
C CYS A 122 4.87 1.51 21.28
N SER A 123 3.86 1.60 22.16
CA SER A 123 3.62 2.76 23.03
C SER A 123 4.78 3.09 23.96
N LEU A 124 5.61 2.09 24.30
CA LEU A 124 6.74 2.20 25.22
C LEU A 124 8.05 2.71 24.56
N GLU A 125 8.13 2.82 23.23
CA GLU A 125 9.33 3.30 22.52
C GLU A 125 9.25 4.82 22.27
N PRO A 126 9.98 5.69 22.98
CA PRO A 126 9.90 7.13 22.77
C PRO A 126 10.36 7.52 21.35
N GLY A 127 9.62 8.41 20.69
CA GLY A 127 9.99 8.95 19.37
C GLY A 127 9.80 8.02 18.17
N TRP A 128 9.20 6.83 18.34
CA TRP A 128 8.92 5.89 17.25
C TRP A 128 8.11 6.49 16.09
N GLU A 129 7.24 7.46 16.42
CA GLU A 129 6.40 8.20 15.49
C GLU A 129 7.18 9.24 14.65
N VAL A 130 8.32 9.71 15.16
CA VAL A 130 9.16 10.70 14.50
C VAL A 130 9.94 10.02 13.39
N SER A 131 9.49 10.25 12.17
CA SER A 131 9.98 9.62 10.95
C SER A 131 10.21 10.68 9.88
N GLU A 132 10.81 10.30 8.76
CA GLU A 132 10.88 11.16 7.57
C GLU A 132 9.48 11.62 7.12
N LEU A 133 8.46 10.78 7.32
CA LEU A 133 7.07 11.10 6.97
C LEU A 133 6.46 12.13 7.92
N TRP A 134 6.79 12.06 9.21
CA TRP A 134 6.41 13.08 10.19
C TRP A 134 7.00 14.44 9.80
N GLN A 135 8.31 14.48 9.54
CA GLN A 135 9.01 15.71 9.13
C GLN A 135 8.44 16.28 7.82
N ALA A 136 8.14 15.41 6.85
CA ALA A 136 7.50 15.83 5.61
C ALA A 136 6.11 16.43 5.83
N ALA A 137 5.33 15.89 6.78
CA ALA A 137 4.02 16.44 7.13
C ALA A 137 4.13 17.82 7.81
N GLU A 138 5.12 18.01 8.69
CA GLU A 138 5.37 19.30 9.37
C GLU A 138 5.74 20.43 8.39
N GLN A 139 6.29 20.08 7.23
CA GLN A 139 6.61 21.04 6.18
C GLN A 139 5.39 21.51 5.38
N ILE A 140 4.21 20.91 5.57
CA ILE A 140 2.98 21.30 4.87
C ILE A 140 2.35 22.52 5.56
N PRO A 141 2.27 23.69 4.90
CA PRO A 141 1.73 24.90 5.52
C PRO A 141 0.27 24.73 5.96
N GLY A 142 -0.01 25.08 7.23
CA GLY A 142 -1.36 25.02 7.81
C GLY A 142 -1.81 23.62 8.25
N LEU A 143 -0.99 22.57 8.08
CA LEU A 143 -1.29 21.23 8.58
C LEU A 143 -0.87 21.10 10.05
N SER A 144 -1.79 20.65 10.90
CA SER A 144 -1.45 20.27 12.27
C SER A 144 -0.98 18.81 12.33
N VAL A 145 0.26 18.55 12.70
CA VAL A 145 0.79 17.19 12.85
C VAL A 145 0.75 16.79 14.32
N ARG A 146 0.19 15.62 14.62
CA ARG A 146 0.10 15.09 15.99
C ARG A 146 0.37 13.58 16.02
N ALA A 147 0.85 13.10 17.16
CA ALA A 147 0.93 11.69 17.44
C ALA A 147 -0.43 11.20 17.96
N ASP A 148 -0.77 9.94 17.71
CA ASP A 148 -1.90 9.24 18.32
C ASP A 148 -1.38 8.00 19.10
N PRO A 149 -0.86 8.21 20.34
CA PRO A 149 -0.34 7.13 21.17
C PRO A 149 -1.42 6.11 21.51
N GLY A 150 -1.17 4.84 21.21
CA GLY A 150 -2.12 3.75 21.43
C GLY A 150 -3.29 3.72 20.44
N GLY A 151 -3.31 4.59 19.43
CA GLY A 151 -4.37 4.63 18.43
C GLY A 151 -5.72 5.07 18.99
N VAL A 152 -5.75 5.93 20.02
CA VAL A 152 -6.98 6.36 20.69
C VAL A 152 -7.89 7.12 19.73
N GLU A 153 -7.36 8.11 19.01
CA GLU A 153 -8.12 8.86 18.01
C GLU A 153 -8.47 7.96 16.82
N ALA A 154 -7.53 7.16 16.35
CA ALA A 154 -7.79 6.22 15.26
C ALA A 154 -8.96 5.28 15.59
N ASN A 155 -9.05 4.77 16.82
CA ASN A 155 -10.21 3.99 17.26
C ASN A 155 -11.51 4.82 17.27
N ARG A 156 -11.48 6.06 17.80
CA ARG A 156 -12.65 6.96 17.85
C ARG A 156 -13.23 7.25 16.47
N PHE A 157 -12.37 7.38 15.47
CA PHE A 157 -12.75 7.66 14.09
C PHE A 157 -12.90 6.39 13.23
N ALA A 158 -12.79 5.20 13.83
CA ALA A 158 -12.79 3.90 13.14
C ALA A 158 -11.72 3.78 12.01
N ALA A 159 -10.58 4.43 12.20
CA ALA A 159 -9.44 4.38 11.30
C ALA A 159 -8.59 3.11 11.55
N ALA A 160 -8.64 2.19 10.59
CA ALA A 160 -7.85 0.95 10.62
C ALA A 160 -6.69 0.93 9.62
N ILE A 161 -6.72 1.80 8.61
CA ILE A 161 -5.79 1.77 7.46
C ILE A 161 -5.09 3.12 7.31
N SER A 162 -3.76 3.07 7.14
CA SER A 162 -2.94 4.24 6.87
C SER A 162 -3.34 4.88 5.55
N GLY A 163 -3.45 6.21 5.54
CA GLY A 163 -3.91 6.97 4.39
C GLY A 163 -5.41 7.20 4.34
N LEU A 164 -6.17 6.76 5.36
CA LEU A 164 -7.56 7.14 5.52
C LEU A 164 -7.67 8.64 5.79
N VAL A 165 -8.50 9.30 4.98
CA VAL A 165 -8.87 10.71 5.14
C VAL A 165 -10.37 10.80 5.42
N LEU A 166 -10.72 11.58 6.43
CA LEU A 166 -12.08 11.95 6.76
C LEU A 166 -12.24 13.46 6.59
N LEU A 167 -13.35 13.89 5.99
CA LEU A 167 -13.71 15.30 5.87
C LEU A 167 -15.07 15.54 6.54
N TYR A 168 -15.10 16.47 7.48
CA TYR A 168 -16.30 16.91 8.17
C TYR A 168 -16.63 18.36 7.80
N ASP A 169 -17.92 18.67 7.67
CA ASP A 169 -18.40 20.04 7.46
C ASP A 169 -18.36 20.89 8.75
N PRO A 170 -18.62 22.21 8.67
CA PRO A 170 -18.65 23.08 9.86
C PRO A 170 -19.75 22.74 10.88
N THR A 171 -20.71 21.88 10.54
CA THR A 171 -21.71 21.32 11.49
C THR A 171 -21.24 20.01 12.13
N GLY A 172 -20.07 19.52 11.74
CA GLY A 172 -19.49 18.27 12.19
C GLY A 172 -20.11 17.03 11.54
N GLN A 173 -20.75 17.13 10.37
CA GLN A 173 -21.20 15.96 9.61
C GLN A 173 -20.10 15.43 8.71
N LEU A 174 -19.94 14.11 8.67
CA LEU A 174 -19.05 13.44 7.74
C LEU A 174 -19.56 13.66 6.31
N LYS A 175 -18.69 14.15 5.43
CA LYS A 175 -18.99 14.39 4.01
C LYS A 175 -18.09 13.59 3.07
N PHE A 176 -16.93 13.14 3.55
CA PHE A 176 -16.05 12.28 2.78
C PHE A 176 -15.31 11.28 3.68
N ARG A 177 -15.21 10.03 3.22
CA ARG A 177 -14.42 8.97 3.85
C ARG A 177 -13.68 8.14 2.80
N GLY A 178 -12.36 8.21 2.76
CA GLY A 178 -11.61 7.37 1.84
C GLY A 178 -10.14 7.75 1.70
N GLY A 179 -9.50 7.20 0.67
CA GLY A 179 -8.13 7.52 0.32
C GLY A 179 -8.07 8.66 -0.69
N ILE A 180 -6.97 9.41 -0.66
CA ILE A 180 -6.69 10.50 -1.60
C ILE A 180 -5.61 10.13 -2.61
N THR A 181 -5.43 8.83 -2.88
CA THR A 181 -4.53 8.30 -3.92
C THR A 181 -5.29 7.29 -4.80
N ALA A 182 -4.82 7.07 -6.02
CA ALA A 182 -5.46 6.12 -6.95
C ALA A 182 -5.11 4.65 -6.62
N SER A 183 -3.91 4.43 -6.06
CA SER A 183 -3.37 3.13 -5.64
C SER A 183 -2.29 3.33 -4.56
N ARG A 184 -1.67 2.25 -4.08
CA ARG A 184 -0.56 2.31 -3.10
C ARG A 184 0.62 3.12 -3.67
N GLY A 185 1.06 4.15 -2.94
CA GLY A 185 2.27 4.92 -3.29
C GLY A 185 2.18 5.78 -4.56
N HIS A 186 1.01 5.85 -5.21
CA HIS A 186 0.84 6.62 -6.45
C HIS A 186 0.39 8.06 -6.17
N SER A 187 1.08 9.02 -6.78
CA SER A 187 0.74 10.44 -6.77
C SER A 187 0.25 10.86 -8.15
N GLY A 188 -0.79 11.69 -8.21
CA GLY A 188 -1.39 12.15 -9.46
C GLY A 188 -2.90 12.36 -9.35
N ASP A 189 -3.56 12.39 -10.50
CA ASP A 189 -5.01 12.56 -10.57
C ASP A 189 -5.72 11.37 -9.92
N ASN A 190 -6.61 11.69 -8.98
CA ASN A 190 -7.34 10.71 -8.21
C ASN A 190 -8.68 11.28 -7.73
N LEU A 191 -9.65 10.38 -7.59
CA LEU A 191 -11.03 10.72 -7.25
C LEU A 191 -11.17 11.30 -5.83
N GLY A 192 -10.37 10.83 -4.87
CA GLY A 192 -10.49 11.29 -3.48
C GLY A 192 -10.13 12.76 -3.32
N ARG A 193 -8.97 13.16 -3.87
CA ARG A 193 -8.52 14.56 -3.86
C ARG A 193 -9.50 15.47 -4.62
N SER A 194 -9.94 15.08 -5.81
CA SER A 194 -10.87 15.91 -6.60
C SER A 194 -12.19 16.12 -5.86
N THR A 195 -12.71 15.06 -5.24
CA THR A 195 -13.94 15.09 -4.43
C THR A 195 -13.79 16.02 -3.22
N ILE A 196 -12.68 15.93 -2.47
CA ILE A 196 -12.44 16.84 -1.35
C ILE A 196 -12.38 18.29 -1.83
N VAL A 197 -11.68 18.56 -2.93
CA VAL A 197 -11.60 19.93 -3.48
C VAL A 197 -12.97 20.43 -3.94
N GLN A 198 -13.82 19.58 -4.54
CA GLN A 198 -15.20 19.95 -4.89
C GLN A 198 -16.02 20.27 -3.63
N LEU A 199 -15.98 19.43 -2.60
CA LEU A 199 -16.67 19.66 -1.32
C LEU A 199 -16.24 20.99 -0.69
N LEU A 200 -14.94 21.29 -0.65
CA LEU A 200 -14.41 22.54 -0.11
C LEU A 200 -14.80 23.78 -0.94
N ASN A 201 -14.98 23.63 -2.25
CA ASN A 201 -15.33 24.73 -3.15
C ASN A 201 -16.83 24.99 -3.26
N GLN A 202 -17.65 23.92 -3.28
CA GLN A 202 -19.05 23.95 -3.70
C GLN A 202 -20.00 23.41 -2.64
N GLY A 203 -19.50 22.74 -1.60
CA GLY A 203 -20.33 22.05 -0.60
C GLY A 203 -20.89 20.70 -1.05
N SER A 204 -20.62 20.28 -2.29
CA SER A 204 -21.01 18.99 -2.86
C SER A 204 -19.83 18.35 -3.58
N GLY A 205 -19.76 17.02 -3.57
CA GLY A 205 -18.78 16.23 -4.32
C GLY A 205 -19.45 15.09 -5.08
N ASP A 206 -18.77 14.56 -6.09
CA ASP A 206 -19.29 13.48 -6.95
C ASP A 206 -19.53 12.16 -6.18
N VAL A 207 -18.72 11.91 -5.15
CA VAL A 207 -18.83 10.75 -4.25
C VAL A 207 -18.65 11.18 -2.80
N ASP A 208 -19.08 10.34 -1.86
CA ASP A 208 -18.83 10.52 -0.42
C ASP A 208 -17.71 9.60 0.09
N SER A 209 -17.20 8.70 -0.76
CA SER A 209 -16.23 7.70 -0.34
C SER A 209 -15.36 7.17 -1.49
N THR A 210 -14.15 6.76 -1.13
CA THR A 210 -13.18 6.14 -2.04
C THR A 210 -12.42 5.03 -1.33
N LYS A 211 -11.77 4.15 -2.10
CA LYS A 211 -10.88 3.12 -1.57
C LYS A 211 -9.66 3.73 -0.87
N VAL A 212 -9.16 3.06 0.17
CA VAL A 212 -7.90 3.41 0.85
C VAL A 212 -6.86 2.34 0.57
N TYR A 213 -5.67 2.76 0.17
CA TYR A 213 -4.56 1.89 -0.18
C TYR A 213 -3.39 2.13 0.78
N GLY A 214 -3.34 1.37 1.87
CA GLY A 214 -2.29 1.50 2.86
C GLY A 214 -2.14 0.29 3.76
N CYS A 215 -1.18 0.35 4.68
CA CYS A 215 -0.94 -0.67 5.69
C CYS A 215 -1.91 -0.52 6.86
N GLU A 216 -2.10 -1.59 7.62
CA GLU A 216 -2.89 -1.58 8.85
C GLU A 216 -2.25 -0.66 9.91
N LEU A 217 -3.07 0.02 10.70
CA LEU A 217 -2.63 0.95 11.75
C LEU A 217 -2.39 0.27 13.11
N GLY A 218 -2.68 -1.04 13.23
CA GLY A 218 -2.51 -1.78 14.49
C GLY A 218 -3.39 -1.27 15.63
N THR A 219 -4.58 -0.76 15.31
CA THR A 219 -5.56 -0.24 16.26
C THR A 219 -6.44 -1.36 16.81
N LEU A 220 -7.17 -1.11 17.90
CA LEU A 220 -8.05 -2.10 18.55
C LEU A 220 -9.27 -2.50 17.70
N LEU A 221 -9.39 -1.95 16.50
CA LEU A 221 -10.39 -2.33 15.50
C LEU A 221 -10.10 -3.73 14.90
N LYS A 222 -8.98 -4.35 15.25
CA LYS A 222 -8.66 -5.76 14.92
C LYS A 222 -7.77 -6.38 16.01
N GLU A 223 -8.07 -7.62 16.42
CA GLU A 223 -7.43 -8.35 17.53
C GLU A 223 -6.02 -8.90 17.24
N THR A 224 -5.38 -8.58 16.12
CA THR A 224 -4.07 -9.17 15.80
C THR A 224 -2.93 -8.33 16.41
N PRO A 225 -1.98 -8.93 17.13
CA PRO A 225 -0.82 -8.21 17.64
C PRO A 225 0.07 -7.76 16.47
N ALA A 226 -0.10 -6.51 16.04
CA ALA A 226 0.84 -5.86 15.12
C ALA A 226 2.18 -5.70 15.86
N SER A 227 3.19 -6.47 15.44
CA SER A 227 4.57 -6.33 15.91
C SER A 227 5.15 -5.01 15.43
N CYS A 228 5.97 -4.34 16.25
CA CYS A 228 6.62 -3.07 15.90
C CYS A 228 7.53 -3.11 14.66
N HIS A 229 7.75 -4.29 14.08
CA HIS A 229 8.68 -4.55 12.97
C HIS A 229 8.04 -4.82 11.61
N GLN A 230 6.71 -4.69 11.43
CA GLN A 230 6.14 -4.82 10.09
C GLN A 230 6.50 -3.60 9.21
N GLN A 231 7.38 -3.85 8.23
CA GLN A 231 7.79 -2.94 7.17
C GLN A 231 6.88 -3.08 5.95
#